data_AF-A0A6G1J6M4-F1
#
_entry.id   AF-A0A6G1J6M4-F1
#
_cell.length_a   1.000
_cell.length_b   1.000
_cell.length_c   1.000
_cell.angle_alpha   90.00
_cell.angle_beta   90.00
_cell.angle_gamma   90.00
#
_symmetry.space_group_name_H-M   'P 1'
#
loop_
_entity.id
_entity.type
_entity.pdbx_description
1 polymer ?
#
loop_
_entity_poly.entity_id
_entity_poly.type
_entity_poly.pdbx_seq_one_letter_code
_entity_poly.pdbx_strand_id
1 'polypeptide(L)'
;MQSQIVELSCSVRWIYELEFSSVTSVDAGIPRMWGSNLRYEIDIDTCAASGAVKLVIPNAPPAGTQTLDGAFERYSMEMASFVDLAGNLSAPNKLSIRMLQNLKDITGSAAPIRVDGATANHATYFLDQKEAIIAYYATPGADQPANLTLGQEYLQSFHTFPKALTTPLAALPTAEPKEMTRQPTQLLQSQSP
;
A
#
# COMPACT_ATOMS: atom_id res chain seq x y z
N MET A 1 39.62 5.43 0.12
CA MET A 1 38.62 6.51 0.28
C MET A 1 38.12 6.84 -1.11
N GLN A 2 36.97 6.30 -1.53
CA GLN A 2 36.40 6.56 -2.85
C GLN A 2 35.26 7.57 -2.68
N SER A 3 35.43 8.78 -3.20
CA SER A 3 34.34 9.75 -3.34
C SER A 3 33.57 9.44 -4.61
N GLN A 4 32.28 9.12 -4.52
CA GLN A 4 31.41 9.16 -5.69
C GLN A 4 30.84 10.57 -5.82
N ILE A 5 31.12 11.21 -6.96
CA ILE A 5 30.47 12.46 -7.37
C ILE A 5 29.24 12.02 -8.18
N VAL A 6 28.05 12.34 -7.69
CA VAL A 6 26.81 12.19 -8.46
C VAL A 6 26.51 13.56 -9.06
N GLU A 7 26.75 13.73 -10.36
CA GLU A 7 26.30 14.91 -11.09
C GLU A 7 24.82 14.77 -11.40
N LEU A 8 24.00 15.71 -10.91
CA LEU A 8 22.61 15.85 -11.32
C LEU A 8 22.58 16.77 -12.54
N SER A 9 22.37 16.19 -13.71
CA SER A 9 22.09 16.92 -14.94
C SER A 9 20.63 17.40 -14.95
N CYS A 10 20.41 18.71 -15.06
CA CYS A 10 19.09 19.26 -15.36
C CYS A 10 18.71 18.90 -16.81
N SER A 11 17.77 17.97 -16.99
CA SER A 11 17.17 17.70 -18.29
C SER A 11 16.08 18.73 -18.58
N VAL A 12 16.29 19.60 -19.56
CA VAL A 12 15.23 20.42 -20.16
C VAL A 12 14.34 19.49 -21.00
N ARG A 13 13.07 19.32 -20.60
CA ARG A 13 12.06 18.64 -21.43
C ARG A 13 11.18 19.71 -22.06
N TRP A 14 11.34 19.92 -23.37
CA TRP A 14 10.44 20.76 -24.15
C TRP A 14 9.13 20.00 -24.38
N ILE A 15 8.01 20.59 -23.98
CA ILE A 15 6.67 20.20 -24.42
C ILE A 15 6.37 21.06 -25.65
N TYR A 16 6.23 20.45 -26.82
CA TYR A 16 5.64 21.12 -27.97
C TYR A 16 4.13 20.87 -27.93
N GLU A 17 3.33 21.94 -27.86
CA GLU A 17 1.91 21.86 -28.16
C GLU A 17 1.76 22.03 -29.67
N LEU A 18 1.43 20.94 -30.37
CA LEU A 18 1.12 20.95 -31.79
C LEU A 18 -0.39 21.16 -31.94
N GLU A 19 -0.81 22.38 -32.30
CA GLU A 19 -2.15 22.56 -32.88
C GLU A 19 -2.18 21.91 -34.27
N PHE A 20 -2.95 20.83 -34.38
CA PHE A 20 -3.21 20.17 -35.66
C PHE A 20 -4.30 20.93 -36.42
N SER A 21 -3.95 21.64 -37.49
CA SER A 21 -4.92 21.96 -38.55
C SER A 21 -4.79 20.93 -39.69
N SER A 22 -5.76 20.01 -39.71
CA SER A 22 -6.15 19.10 -40.80
C SER A 22 -5.06 18.31 -41.53
N VAL A 23 -5.11 16.98 -41.36
CA VAL A 23 -4.41 16.02 -42.22
C VAL A 23 -5.09 16.00 -43.59
N THR A 24 -4.37 16.36 -44.64
CA THR A 24 -4.71 15.94 -46.00
C THR A 24 -3.54 15.21 -46.64
N SER A 25 -3.82 13.99 -47.06
CA SER A 25 -2.99 13.00 -47.77
C SER A 25 -2.06 12.12 -46.95
N VAL A 26 -2.16 10.84 -47.29
CA VAL A 26 -1.43 9.68 -46.78
C VAL A 26 -0.33 9.43 -47.81
N ASP A 27 0.94 9.50 -47.41
CA ASP A 27 1.99 8.68 -48.01
C ASP A 27 3.29 8.73 -47.20
N ALA A 28 3.93 7.57 -47.12
CA ALA A 28 5.13 7.33 -46.33
C ALA A 28 6.33 8.09 -46.91
N GLY A 29 6.83 9.09 -46.19
CA GLY A 29 8.05 9.80 -46.57
C GLY A 29 8.29 11.03 -45.69
N ILE A 30 9.42 11.02 -44.99
CA ILE A 30 9.89 12.07 -44.07
C ILE A 30 9.79 13.47 -44.71
N PRO A 31 9.04 14.43 -44.15
CA PRO A 31 9.02 15.80 -44.67
C PRO A 31 10.31 16.52 -44.24
N ARG A 32 11.10 16.95 -45.23
CA ARG A 32 12.05 18.06 -45.04
C ARG A 32 11.28 19.37 -45.18
N MET A 33 11.28 20.22 -44.17
CA MET A 33 10.90 21.63 -44.32
C MET A 33 11.99 22.54 -43.73
N TRP A 34 12.55 23.37 -44.61
CA TRP A 34 13.35 24.55 -44.29
C TRP A 34 12.42 25.75 -44.20
N GLY A 35 12.55 26.57 -43.15
CA GLY A 35 11.81 27.82 -42.98
C GLY A 35 12.42 28.68 -41.89
N SER A 36 12.64 29.95 -42.20
CA SER A 36 13.60 30.89 -41.61
C SER A 36 13.06 31.79 -40.49
N ASN A 37 13.99 32.20 -39.60
CA ASN A 37 13.94 33.30 -38.61
C ASN A 37 13.18 33.04 -37.30
N LEU A 38 13.88 32.46 -36.32
CA LEU A 38 13.56 32.61 -34.90
C LEU A 38 14.69 33.39 -34.22
N ARG A 39 14.41 34.62 -33.78
CA ARG A 39 15.20 35.27 -32.74
C ARG A 39 14.61 34.81 -31.41
N TYR A 40 15.40 34.09 -30.61
CA TYR A 40 15.06 33.78 -29.23
C TYR A 40 15.75 34.83 -28.35
N GLU A 41 14.97 35.52 -27.52
CA GLU A 41 15.48 36.27 -26.38
C GLU A 41 15.51 35.30 -25.20
N ILE A 42 16.70 34.99 -24.69
CA ILE A 42 16.85 34.14 -23.50
C ILE A 42 16.74 35.08 -22.31
N ASP A 43 15.57 35.16 -21.68
CA ASP A 43 15.51 35.62 -20.29
C ASP A 43 16.03 34.48 -19.40
N ILE A 44 17.31 34.60 -19.00
CA ILE A 44 17.89 33.78 -17.94
C ILE A 44 17.46 34.40 -16.61
N ASP A 45 16.18 34.29 -16.27
CA ASP A 45 15.72 34.63 -14.93
C ASP A 45 16.13 33.52 -13.97
N THR A 46 17.29 33.75 -13.33
CA THR A 46 17.79 33.09 -12.12
C THR A 46 17.78 31.56 -12.14
N CYS A 47 18.85 30.98 -12.70
CA CYS A 47 19.42 29.77 -12.13
C CYS A 47 19.79 30.08 -10.67
N ALA A 48 18.95 29.69 -9.72
CA ALA A 48 19.35 29.63 -8.31
C ALA A 48 20.66 28.85 -8.28
N ALA A 49 21.71 29.47 -7.70
CA ALA A 49 23.07 28.95 -7.72
C ALA A 49 23.06 27.43 -7.43
N SER A 50 23.35 26.64 -8.45
CA SER A 50 23.52 25.20 -8.33
C SER A 50 24.78 24.94 -7.50
N GLY A 51 24.63 24.97 -6.18
CA GLY A 51 25.66 24.60 -5.23
C GLY A 51 25.69 23.08 -5.10
N ALA A 52 26.80 22.45 -5.47
CA ALA A 52 27.02 21.04 -5.16
C ALA A 52 27.19 20.87 -3.64
N VAL A 53 26.25 20.20 -2.98
CA VAL A 53 26.39 19.82 -1.58
C VAL A 53 27.27 18.58 -1.51
N LYS A 54 28.48 18.73 -0.94
CA LYS A 54 29.36 17.59 -0.69
C LYS A 54 28.93 16.87 0.59
N LEU A 55 28.26 15.73 0.42
CA LEU A 55 27.97 14.83 1.54
C LEU A 55 29.18 13.92 1.79
N VAL A 56 29.63 13.86 3.04
CA VAL A 56 30.63 12.87 3.47
C VAL A 56 29.88 11.65 3.97
N ILE A 57 29.85 10.59 3.17
CA ILE A 57 29.22 9.32 3.56
C ILE A 57 30.28 8.46 4.28
N PRO A 58 30.07 8.09 5.54
CA PRO A 58 31.00 7.20 6.24
C PRO A 58 30.93 5.79 5.63
N ASN A 59 32.07 5.09 5.59
CA ASN A 59 32.15 3.73 5.01
C ASN A 59 31.55 2.64 5.92
N ALA A 60 31.04 3.01 7.09
CA ALA A 60 30.40 2.13 8.05
C ALA A 60 29.40 2.92 8.91
N PRO A 61 28.35 2.28 9.42
CA PRO A 61 27.45 2.91 10.39
C PRO A 61 28.21 3.28 11.69
N PRO A 62 27.85 4.37 12.37
CA PRO A 62 28.43 4.71 13.67
C PRO A 62 28.27 3.59 14.70
N ALA A 63 29.19 3.52 15.66
CA ALA A 63 29.07 2.61 16.79
C ALA A 63 27.74 2.83 17.55
N GLY A 64 27.06 1.74 17.90
CA GLY A 64 25.74 1.81 18.56
C GLY A 64 24.54 1.94 17.60
N THR A 65 24.77 1.94 16.28
CA THR A 65 23.68 1.86 15.31
C THR A 65 22.95 0.52 15.41
N GLN A 66 21.62 0.57 15.46
CA GLN A 66 20.79 -0.63 15.47
C GLN A 66 20.76 -1.30 14.09
N THR A 67 20.74 -2.63 14.07
CA THR A 67 20.49 -3.38 12.84
C THR A 67 18.98 -3.38 12.57
N LEU A 68 18.58 -3.09 11.34
CA LEU A 68 17.20 -3.22 10.91
C LEU A 68 16.90 -4.70 10.67
N ASP A 69 15.81 -5.19 11.26
CA ASP A 69 15.32 -6.54 11.01
C ASP A 69 14.78 -6.64 9.57
N GLY A 70 14.97 -7.76 8.87
CA GLY A 70 14.42 -7.95 7.52
C GLY A 70 12.88 -8.00 7.48
N ALA A 71 12.23 -8.15 8.64
CA ALA A 71 10.78 -8.04 8.83
C ALA A 71 10.37 -6.67 9.41
N PHE A 72 11.24 -5.66 9.27
CA PHE A 72 10.90 -4.29 9.62
C PHE A 72 9.73 -3.78 8.77
N GLU A 73 9.71 -4.14 7.48
CA GLU A 73 8.57 -3.94 6.60
C GLU A 73 7.41 -4.86 6.99
N ARG A 74 6.24 -4.27 7.25
CA ARG A 74 5.01 -4.97 7.62
C ARG A 74 3.91 -4.61 6.64
N TYR A 75 3.01 -5.56 6.39
CA TYR A 75 1.85 -5.34 5.52
C TYR A 75 0.57 -5.26 6.35
N SER A 76 -0.29 -4.31 6.03
CA SER A 76 -1.63 -4.19 6.60
C SER A 76 -2.65 -4.43 5.50
N MET A 77 -3.62 -5.29 5.76
CA MET A 77 -4.75 -5.58 4.89
C MET A 77 -6.04 -5.17 5.58
N GLU A 78 -6.95 -4.53 4.84
CA GLU A 78 -8.28 -4.22 5.37
C GLU A 78 -9.09 -5.51 5.57
N MET A 79 -9.82 -5.61 6.68
CA MET A 79 -10.71 -6.74 6.99
C MET A 79 -11.68 -7.03 5.84
N ALA A 80 -12.21 -5.98 5.21
CA ALA A 80 -13.13 -6.06 4.07
C ALA A 80 -12.55 -6.70 2.81
N SER A 81 -11.25 -6.50 2.53
CA SER A 81 -10.60 -6.94 1.28
C SER A 81 -9.74 -8.19 1.47
N PHE A 82 -9.57 -8.65 2.70
CA PHE A 82 -8.67 -9.76 3.00
C PHE A 82 -9.00 -11.05 2.24
N VAL A 83 -10.29 -11.39 2.09
CA VAL A 83 -10.71 -12.60 1.36
C VAL A 83 -10.29 -12.55 -0.11
N ASP A 84 -10.35 -11.38 -0.74
CA ASP A 84 -9.92 -11.21 -2.14
C ASP A 84 -8.40 -11.23 -2.26
N LEU A 85 -7.70 -10.63 -1.29
CA LEU A 85 -6.24 -10.60 -1.25
C LEU A 85 -5.63 -11.95 -0.92
N ALA A 86 -6.25 -12.77 -0.08
CA ALA A 86 -5.72 -14.05 0.36
C ALA A 86 -6.30 -15.23 -0.45
N GLY A 87 -7.54 -15.13 -0.90
CA GLY A 87 -8.33 -16.25 -1.42
C GLY A 87 -8.76 -17.22 -0.32
N ASN A 88 -9.13 -18.44 -0.71
CA ASN A 88 -9.44 -19.53 0.22
C ASN A 88 -8.55 -20.75 -0.05
N LEU A 89 -8.70 -21.82 0.73
CA LEU A 89 -7.84 -23.01 0.61
C LEU A 89 -7.97 -23.73 -0.74
N SER A 90 -9.12 -23.63 -1.40
CA SER A 90 -9.34 -24.25 -2.72
C SER A 90 -8.81 -23.36 -3.86
N ALA A 91 -8.85 -22.05 -3.68
CA ALA A 91 -8.43 -21.05 -4.67
C ALA A 91 -7.64 -19.91 -3.99
N PRO A 92 -6.38 -20.16 -3.58
CA PRO A 92 -5.55 -19.14 -2.97
C PRO A 92 -5.13 -18.08 -4.00
N ASN A 93 -5.01 -16.83 -3.57
CA ASN A 93 -4.58 -15.74 -4.45
C ASN A 93 -3.06 -15.82 -4.73
N LYS A 94 -2.72 -16.32 -5.92
CA LYS A 94 -1.32 -16.52 -6.35
C LYS A 94 -0.55 -15.21 -6.53
N LEU A 95 -1.23 -14.10 -6.84
CA LEU A 95 -0.57 -12.80 -7.00
C LEU A 95 -0.03 -12.31 -5.65
N SER A 96 -0.87 -12.32 -4.61
CA SER A 96 -0.47 -11.91 -3.26
C SER A 96 0.62 -12.81 -2.69
N ILE A 97 0.52 -14.13 -2.90
CA ILE A 97 1.57 -15.07 -2.49
C ILE A 97 2.90 -14.76 -3.19
N ARG A 98 2.88 -14.48 -4.50
CA ARG A 98 4.09 -14.12 -5.24
C ARG A 98 4.70 -12.81 -4.76
N MET A 99 3.86 -11.81 -4.48
CA MET A 99 4.31 -10.53 -3.94
C MET A 99 5.03 -10.73 -2.59
N LEU A 100 4.42 -11.46 -1.65
CA LEU A 100 5.01 -11.73 -0.34
C LEU A 100 6.31 -12.54 -0.43
N GLN A 101 6.38 -13.50 -1.36
CA GLN A 101 7.61 -14.23 -1.63
C GLN A 101 8.72 -13.30 -2.14
N ASN A 102 8.42 -12.42 -3.10
CA ASN A 102 9.40 -11.47 -3.63
C ASN A 102 9.93 -10.54 -2.54
N LEU A 103 9.05 -10.05 -1.64
CA LEU A 103 9.47 -9.23 -0.50
C LEU A 103 10.43 -10.00 0.41
N LYS A 104 10.10 -11.25 0.75
CA LYS A 104 10.98 -12.11 1.54
C LYS A 104 12.33 -12.36 0.88
N ASP A 105 12.35 -12.52 -0.44
CA ASP A 105 13.60 -12.76 -1.17
C ASP A 105 14.49 -11.51 -1.19
N ILE A 106 13.90 -10.31 -1.16
CA ILE A 106 14.62 -9.03 -1.10
C ILE A 106 15.12 -8.72 0.31
N THR A 107 14.26 -8.86 1.34
CA THR A 107 14.59 -8.46 2.71
C THR A 107 15.24 -9.58 3.53
N GLY A 108 15.21 -10.81 3.03
CA GLY A 108 15.69 -12.00 3.73
C GLY A 108 14.75 -12.51 4.83
N SER A 109 13.60 -11.87 5.06
CA SER A 109 12.65 -12.25 6.10
C SER A 109 11.20 -12.13 5.63
N ALA A 110 10.32 -12.95 6.21
CA ALA A 110 8.90 -12.91 5.91
C ALA A 110 8.27 -11.62 6.47
N ALA A 111 7.47 -10.93 5.66
CA ALA A 111 6.75 -9.74 6.10
C ALA A 111 5.62 -10.13 7.08
N PRO A 112 5.55 -9.54 8.28
CA PRO A 112 4.40 -9.69 9.17
C PRO A 112 3.16 -9.07 8.53
N ILE A 113 2.02 -9.77 8.60
CA ILE A 113 0.74 -9.28 8.07
C ILE A 113 -0.22 -9.00 9.23
N ARG A 114 -0.81 -7.81 9.22
CA ARG A 114 -1.96 -7.44 10.06
C ARG A 114 -3.21 -7.42 9.18
N VAL A 115 -4.28 -8.05 9.65
CA VAL A 115 -5.62 -7.97 9.04
C VAL A 115 -6.53 -7.25 10.00
N ASP A 116 -6.90 -6.02 9.66
CA ASP A 116 -7.63 -5.11 10.56
C ASP A 116 -8.09 -3.89 9.73
N GLY A 117 -8.10 -2.69 10.30
CA GLY A 117 -8.36 -1.44 9.60
C GLY A 117 -9.66 -0.79 10.06
N ALA A 118 -10.08 0.28 9.39
CA ALA A 118 -11.34 0.94 9.76
C ALA A 118 -12.54 -0.01 9.59
N THR A 119 -12.41 -0.96 8.66
CA THR A 119 -13.44 -1.96 8.37
C THR A 119 -13.63 -3.00 9.49
N ALA A 120 -12.62 -3.23 10.32
CA ALA A 120 -12.73 -4.13 11.47
C ALA A 120 -13.64 -3.58 12.58
N ASN A 121 -13.77 -2.25 12.70
CA ASN A 121 -14.57 -1.60 13.74
C ASN A 121 -16.07 -1.89 13.64
N HIS A 122 -16.54 -2.35 12.49
CA HIS A 122 -17.94 -2.66 12.21
C HIS A 122 -18.12 -4.05 11.60
N ALA A 123 -17.21 -4.97 11.92
CA ALA A 123 -17.29 -6.37 11.53
C ALA A 123 -17.97 -7.22 12.62
N THR A 124 -18.95 -8.02 12.22
CA THR A 124 -19.64 -8.96 13.11
C THR A 124 -19.47 -10.38 12.59
N TYR A 125 -19.01 -11.30 13.44
CA TYR A 125 -18.86 -12.70 13.09
C TYR A 125 -20.15 -13.49 13.35
N PHE A 126 -20.62 -14.25 12.35
CA PHE A 126 -21.78 -15.12 12.44
C PHE A 126 -21.41 -16.56 12.10
N LEU A 127 -21.65 -17.47 13.05
CA LEU A 127 -21.26 -18.86 12.93
C LEU A 127 -21.98 -19.59 11.80
N ASP A 128 -23.24 -19.22 11.54
CA ASP A 128 -24.11 -19.88 10.56
C ASP A 128 -24.05 -19.24 9.16
N GLN A 129 -23.26 -18.18 8.98
CA GLN A 129 -23.05 -17.55 7.68
C GLN A 129 -22.14 -18.44 6.81
N LYS A 130 -22.62 -18.74 5.60
CA LYS A 130 -21.89 -19.62 4.65
C LYS A 130 -20.83 -18.86 3.86
N GLU A 131 -21.11 -17.60 3.54
CA GLU A 131 -20.21 -16.71 2.83
C GLU A 131 -19.05 -16.30 3.76
N ALA A 132 -17.83 -16.27 3.23
CA ALA A 132 -16.67 -15.80 3.99
C ALA A 132 -16.88 -14.35 4.50
N ILE A 133 -17.39 -13.48 3.63
CA ILE A 133 -17.67 -12.09 3.97
C ILE A 133 -18.88 -11.58 3.20
N ILE A 134 -19.70 -10.76 3.85
CA ILE A 134 -20.74 -9.96 3.20
C ILE A 134 -20.51 -8.50 3.60
N ALA A 135 -20.38 -7.64 2.59
CA ALA A 135 -20.10 -6.22 2.74
C ALA A 135 -21.35 -5.39 2.44
N TYR A 136 -21.76 -4.55 3.40
CA TYR A 136 -22.93 -3.69 3.27
C TYR A 136 -22.48 -2.24 3.07
N TYR A 137 -22.70 -1.70 1.87
CA TYR A 137 -22.35 -0.33 1.53
C TYR A 137 -23.54 0.60 1.76
N ALA A 138 -23.30 1.75 2.40
CA ALA A 138 -24.34 2.74 2.65
C ALA A 138 -24.84 3.40 1.35
N THR A 139 -23.95 3.57 0.37
CA THR A 139 -24.25 4.17 -0.94
C THR A 139 -23.47 3.46 -2.05
N PRO A 140 -23.99 3.39 -3.28
CA PRO A 140 -23.23 2.91 -4.43
C PRO A 140 -21.93 3.71 -4.61
N GLY A 141 -20.81 3.03 -4.82
CA GLY A 141 -19.50 3.67 -5.03
C GLY A 141 -18.81 4.16 -3.75
N ALA A 142 -19.33 3.85 -2.56
CA ALA A 142 -18.61 4.11 -1.32
C ALA A 142 -17.29 3.32 -1.27
N ASP A 143 -16.23 3.97 -0.79
CA ASP A 143 -14.87 3.43 -0.75
C ASP A 143 -14.73 2.23 0.21
N GLN A 144 -15.54 2.21 1.28
CA GLN A 144 -15.56 1.14 2.26
C GLN A 144 -17.01 0.77 2.65
N PRO A 145 -17.24 -0.48 3.08
CA PRO A 145 -18.52 -0.87 3.64
C PRO A 145 -18.84 -0.09 4.92
N ALA A 146 -20.13 0.10 5.18
CA ALA A 146 -20.62 0.64 6.44
C ALA A 146 -20.73 -0.43 7.53
N ASN A 147 -21.00 -1.68 7.14
CA ASN A 147 -21.01 -2.85 8.02
C ASN A 147 -20.48 -4.08 7.29
N LEU A 148 -19.89 -5.00 8.05
CA LEU A 148 -19.38 -6.28 7.55
C LEU A 148 -19.93 -7.43 8.37
N THR A 149 -20.25 -8.53 7.69
CA THR A 149 -20.49 -9.81 8.37
C THR A 149 -19.52 -10.88 7.89
N LEU A 150 -18.93 -11.60 8.84
CA LEU A 150 -17.91 -12.61 8.60
C LEU A 150 -18.47 -14.00 8.92
N GLY A 151 -18.29 -14.95 8.01
CA GLY A 151 -18.62 -16.36 8.23
C GLY A 151 -17.40 -17.20 8.60
N GLN A 152 -17.61 -18.47 8.92
CA GLN A 152 -16.52 -19.42 9.22
C GLN A 152 -15.48 -19.49 8.11
N GLU A 153 -15.93 -19.43 6.86
CA GLU A 153 -15.07 -19.49 5.67
C GLU A 153 -14.06 -18.32 5.60
N TYR A 154 -14.31 -17.20 6.29
CA TYR A 154 -13.33 -16.10 6.40
C TYR A 154 -11.98 -16.58 6.93
N LEU A 155 -12.02 -17.48 7.92
CA LEU A 155 -10.83 -17.95 8.63
C LEU A 155 -9.91 -18.78 7.73
N GLN A 156 -10.43 -19.38 6.65
CA GLN A 156 -9.59 -20.09 5.67
C GLN A 156 -8.55 -19.17 5.03
N SER A 157 -8.87 -17.89 4.86
CA SER A 157 -7.98 -16.87 4.29
C SER A 157 -6.67 -16.73 5.08
N PHE A 158 -6.72 -16.92 6.42
CA PHE A 158 -5.50 -16.90 7.27
C PHE A 158 -4.60 -18.12 7.06
N HIS A 159 -5.10 -19.14 6.37
CA HIS A 159 -4.38 -20.39 6.10
C HIS A 159 -3.88 -20.50 4.66
N THR A 160 -4.14 -19.50 3.79
CA THR A 160 -3.69 -19.54 2.39
C THR A 160 -2.25 -19.08 2.23
N PHE A 161 -1.77 -18.16 3.07
CA PHE A 161 -0.37 -17.73 3.04
C PHE A 161 0.52 -18.78 3.71
N PRO A 162 1.57 -19.26 3.03
CA PRO A 162 2.54 -20.19 3.62
C PRO A 162 3.13 -19.60 4.90
N LYS A 163 3.27 -20.40 5.96
CA LYS A 163 3.89 -19.97 7.23
C LYS A 163 5.30 -19.39 7.06
N ALA A 164 6.02 -19.81 6.01
CA ALA A 164 7.34 -19.26 5.68
C ALA A 164 7.29 -17.85 5.07
N LEU A 165 6.10 -17.34 4.72
CA LEU A 165 5.85 -16.03 4.12
C LEU A 165 5.15 -15.05 5.06
N THR A 166 4.73 -15.51 6.24
CA THR A 166 4.12 -14.68 7.26
C THR A 166 4.67 -15.07 8.63
N THR A 167 5.27 -14.15 9.37
CA THR A 167 5.40 -14.36 10.81
C THR A 167 4.01 -14.24 11.44
N PRO A 168 3.61 -15.14 12.36
CA PRO A 168 2.39 -14.93 13.13
C PRO A 168 2.49 -13.60 13.86
N LEU A 169 1.78 -12.58 13.39
CA LEU A 169 1.47 -11.45 14.24
C LEU A 169 0.48 -11.99 15.25
N ALA A 170 0.88 -12.00 16.53
CA ALA A 170 0.18 -12.57 17.69
C ALA A 170 -1.23 -13.04 17.36
N ALA A 171 -1.43 -14.36 17.45
CA ALA A 171 -2.73 -15.02 17.43
C ALA A 171 -3.80 -14.05 17.93
N LEU A 172 -4.89 -13.90 17.15
CA LEU A 172 -6.19 -13.51 17.69
C LEU A 172 -6.25 -14.05 19.11
N PRO A 173 -6.48 -13.22 20.14
CA PRO A 173 -6.50 -13.73 21.50
C PRO A 173 -7.39 -14.96 21.44
N THR A 174 -6.83 -16.11 21.79
CA THR A 174 -7.60 -17.28 22.17
C THR A 174 -8.32 -16.84 23.43
N ALA A 175 -9.35 -16.02 23.24
CA ALA A 175 -10.34 -15.76 24.23
C ALA A 175 -11.02 -17.11 24.38
N GLU A 176 -10.50 -17.89 25.34
CA GLU A 176 -11.39 -18.72 26.13
C GLU A 176 -12.64 -17.87 26.41
N PRO A 177 -13.85 -18.41 26.25
CA PRO A 177 -15.06 -17.67 26.54
C PRO A 177 -15.04 -17.35 28.03
N LYS A 178 -14.49 -16.18 28.39
CA LYS A 178 -14.80 -15.55 29.66
C LYS A 178 -16.26 -15.20 29.54
N GLU A 179 -17.06 -16.05 30.16
CA GLU A 179 -18.44 -15.80 30.50
C GLU A 179 -18.60 -14.31 30.83
N MET A 180 -19.19 -13.57 29.90
CA MET A 180 -19.48 -12.17 30.11
C MET A 180 -20.66 -12.14 31.07
N THR A 181 -20.36 -12.27 32.37
CA THR A 181 -21.33 -12.03 33.43
C THR A 181 -21.82 -10.61 33.23
N ARG A 182 -23.03 -10.47 32.68
CA ARG A 182 -23.70 -9.18 32.55
C ARG A 182 -23.72 -8.55 33.93
N GLN A 183 -22.98 -7.47 34.13
CA GLN A 183 -23.24 -6.61 35.27
C GLN A 183 -24.66 -6.06 35.09
N PRO A 184 -25.56 -6.22 36.07
CA PRO A 184 -26.90 -5.69 35.94
C PRO A 184 -26.83 -4.18 35.86
N THR A 185 -27.48 -3.62 34.83
CA THR A 185 -27.74 -2.20 34.65
C THR A 185 -28.27 -1.62 35.97
N GLN A 186 -27.44 -0.86 36.69
CA GLN A 186 -27.96 -0.03 37.76
C GLN A 186 -28.68 1.15 37.12
N LEU A 187 -30.00 1.11 37.22
CA LEU A 187 -30.89 2.23 36.97
C LEU A 187 -30.40 3.42 37.81
N LEU A 188 -30.00 4.50 37.13
CA LEU A 188 -29.70 5.78 37.76
C LEU A 188 -30.98 6.28 38.45
N GLN A 189 -31.07 6.09 39.77
CA GLN A 189 -32.06 6.79 40.58
C GLN A 189 -31.54 8.20 40.84
N SER A 190 -32.29 9.18 40.33
CA SER A 190 -32.13 10.59 40.61
C SER A 190 -32.23 10.85 42.12
N GLN A 191 -31.23 11.49 42.72
CA GLN A 191 -31.42 12.25 43.94
C GLN A 191 -30.65 13.57 43.87
N SER A 192 -31.43 14.65 43.79
CA SER A 192 -31.04 16.02 44.11
C SER A 192 -30.80 16.15 45.62
N PRO A 193 -29.96 17.10 46.01
CA PRO A 193 -30.38 18.15 46.95
C PRO A 193 -30.53 19.51 46.24
#